data_AF-A0A3M2HLA7-F1
#
_entry.id   AF-A0A3M2HLA7-F1
#
_cell.length_a   1.000
_cell.length_b   1.000
_cell.length_c   1.000
_cell.angle_alpha   90.00
_cell.angle_beta   90.00
_cell.angle_gamma   90.00
#
_symmetry.space_group_name_H-M   'P 1'
#
loop_
_entity.id
_entity.type
_entity.pdbx_description
1 polymer ?
#
loop_
_entity_poly.entity_id
_entity_poly.type
_entity_poly.pdbx_seq_one_letter_code
_entity_poly.pdbx_strand_id
1 'polypeptide(L)'
;MCWFCSEESKRRVEEWKQNPGPRIRVRTPGGEQAVASVPPPRVHLSYRDRLAVCRQCEEAKYFLGRLRCGVCGCFMELKAAFSSRHCPVDKW
;
A
#
# COMPACT_ATOMS: atom_id res chain seq x y z
N MET A 1 -44.67 18.07 -8.87
CA MET A 1 -44.89 17.80 -10.30
C MET A 1 -43.65 17.13 -10.87
N CYS A 2 -43.68 15.80 -11.07
CA CYS A 2 -42.68 15.08 -11.83
C CYS A 2 -43.07 15.15 -13.30
N TRP A 3 -42.27 15.79 -14.15
CA TRP A 3 -42.40 15.72 -15.59
C TRP A 3 -40.98 15.76 -16.16
N PHE A 4 -40.71 14.95 -17.18
CA PHE A 4 -39.45 14.89 -17.92
C PHE A 4 -38.34 13.93 -17.43
N CYS A 5 -38.70 12.70 -17.10
CA CYS A 5 -37.81 11.57 -17.36
C CYS A 5 -38.10 11.07 -18.79
N SER A 6 -37.53 11.77 -19.79
CA SER A 6 -37.76 11.50 -21.22
C SER A 6 -37.44 10.04 -21.55
N GLU A 7 -38.38 9.35 -22.22
CA GLU A 7 -38.29 7.95 -22.66
C GLU A 7 -37.02 7.64 -23.46
N GLU A 8 -36.42 8.65 -24.09
CA GLU A 8 -35.12 8.56 -24.79
C GLU A 8 -33.97 8.09 -23.88
N SER A 9 -33.98 8.47 -22.60
CA SER A 9 -32.94 8.03 -21.66
C SER A 9 -33.02 6.54 -21.35
N LYS A 10 -34.23 5.96 -21.33
CA LYS A 10 -34.43 4.52 -21.14
C LYS A 10 -34.02 3.72 -22.38
N ARG A 11 -34.34 4.23 -23.58
CA ARG A 11 -33.91 3.61 -24.85
C ARG A 11 -32.39 3.53 -24.97
N ARG A 12 -31.68 4.59 -24.59
CA ARG A 12 -30.21 4.63 -24.63
C ARG A 12 -29.54 3.66 -23.65
N VAL A 13 -30.19 3.36 -22.52
CA VAL A 13 -29.71 2.34 -21.55
C VAL A 13 -29.96 0.93 -22.06
N GLU A 14 -31.11 0.65 -22.68
CA GLU A 14 -31.38 -0.66 -23.31
C GLU A 14 -30.46 -0.91 -24.53
N GLU A 15 -30.18 0.12 -25.32
CA GLU A 15 -29.25 0.04 -26.46
C GLU A 15 -27.82 -0.34 -26.02
N TRP A 16 -27.35 0.16 -24.86
CA TRP A 16 -26.06 -0.23 -24.27
C TRP A 16 -26.02 -1.70 -23.81
N LYS A 17 -27.15 -2.29 -23.42
CA LYS A 17 -27.21 -3.71 -23.05
C LYS A 17 -27.10 -4.63 -24.27
N GLN A 18 -27.60 -4.19 -25.42
CA GLN A 18 -27.66 -4.99 -26.64
C GLN A 18 -26.33 -5.06 -27.42
N ASN A 19 -25.40 -4.12 -27.22
CA ASN A 19 -24.14 -4.08 -27.96
C ASN A 19 -22.92 -3.96 -27.03
N PRO A 20 -22.57 -5.04 -26.30
CA PRO A 20 -21.33 -5.06 -25.54
C PRO A 20 -20.16 -4.97 -26.54
N GLY A 21 -19.38 -3.89 -26.43
CA GLY A 21 -18.24 -3.61 -27.31
C GLY A 21 -17.26 -4.80 -27.46
N PRO A 22 -16.34 -4.71 -28.43
CA PRO A 22 -15.52 -5.85 -28.83
C PRO A 22 -14.76 -6.46 -27.64
N ARG A 23 -15.02 -7.74 -27.36
CA ARG A 23 -14.26 -8.53 -26.38
C ARG A 23 -12.83 -8.71 -26.89
N ILE A 24 -11.92 -7.87 -26.40
CA ILE A 24 -10.49 -8.06 -26.58
C ILE A 24 -10.09 -9.35 -25.84
N ARG A 25 -9.82 -10.43 -26.58
CA ARG A 25 -9.25 -11.65 -26.02
C ARG A 25 -7.76 -11.43 -25.78
N VAL A 26 -7.38 -11.13 -24.55
CA VAL A 26 -5.97 -11.12 -24.16
C VAL A 26 -5.50 -12.58 -24.05
N ARG A 27 -4.51 -12.94 -24.87
CA ARG A 27 -3.80 -14.23 -24.74
C ARG A 27 -2.88 -14.15 -23.53
N THR A 28 -3.18 -14.89 -22.46
CA THR A 28 -2.21 -15.20 -21.42
C THR A 28 -1.40 -16.43 -21.84
N PRO A 29 -0.06 -16.34 -21.94
CA PRO A 29 0.76 -17.55 -21.97
C PRO A 29 0.81 -18.13 -20.55
N GLY A 30 0.37 -19.38 -20.43
CA GLY A 30 0.48 -20.16 -19.20
C GLY A 30 1.93 -20.43 -18.82
N GLY A 31 2.15 -20.56 -17.51
CA GLY A 31 3.47 -20.85 -16.93
C GLY A 31 3.36 -20.96 -15.42
N GLU A 32 2.79 -22.06 -14.97
CA GLU A 32 2.89 -22.59 -13.62
C GLU A 32 4.35 -22.54 -13.14
N GLN A 33 4.64 -21.76 -12.09
CA GLN A 33 5.91 -21.85 -11.36
C GLN A 33 5.67 -21.70 -9.85
N ALA A 34 5.90 -22.84 -9.20
CA ALA A 34 6.15 -23.11 -7.79
C ALA A 34 6.35 -21.92 -6.83
N VAL A 35 5.69 -22.06 -5.68
CA VAL A 35 5.86 -21.29 -4.45
C VAL A 35 7.31 -21.32 -3.93
N ALA A 36 8.14 -20.41 -4.42
CA ALA A 36 9.31 -19.99 -3.65
C ALA A 36 8.80 -19.06 -2.55
N SER A 37 9.28 -19.26 -1.33
CA SER A 37 9.22 -18.32 -0.22
C SER A 37 9.71 -16.94 -0.66
N VAL A 38 8.83 -16.13 -1.26
CA VAL A 38 9.11 -14.73 -1.55
C VAL A 38 9.24 -14.08 -0.17
N PRO A 39 10.46 -13.66 0.26
CA PRO A 39 10.53 -12.80 1.43
C PRO A 39 9.62 -11.60 1.15
N PRO A 40 8.83 -11.14 2.13
CA PRO A 40 7.90 -10.03 1.92
C PRO A 40 8.65 -8.92 1.17
N PRO A 41 8.02 -8.27 0.17
CA PRO A 41 8.68 -7.22 -0.58
C PRO A 41 9.34 -6.29 0.43
N ARG A 42 10.67 -6.12 0.34
CA ARG A 42 11.38 -5.17 1.20
C ARG A 42 10.93 -3.80 0.74
N VAL A 43 9.75 -3.39 1.21
CA VAL A 43 9.21 -2.06 0.98
C VAL A 43 10.29 -1.15 1.53
N HIS A 44 10.93 -0.38 0.67
CA HIS A 44 11.87 0.62 1.12
C HIS A 44 11.05 1.71 1.83
N LEU A 45 10.77 1.46 3.11
CA LEU A 45 9.89 2.28 3.93
C LEU A 45 10.48 3.69 3.96
N SER A 46 9.65 4.68 3.67
CA SER A 46 10.07 6.07 3.72
C SER A 46 10.42 6.45 5.16
N TYR A 47 11.16 7.56 5.33
CA TYR A 47 11.44 8.11 6.66
C TYR A 47 10.20 8.16 7.57
N ARG A 48 9.04 8.53 7.01
CA ARG A 48 7.78 8.66 7.76
C ARG A 48 7.24 7.30 8.17
N ASP A 49 7.34 6.30 7.30
CA ASP A 49 6.88 4.95 7.59
C ASP A 49 7.75 4.29 8.66
N ARG A 50 9.07 4.44 8.55
CA ARG A 50 10.03 3.97 9.57
C ARG A 50 9.73 4.59 10.94
N LEU A 51 9.43 5.89 10.99
CA LEU A 51 9.02 6.55 12.22
C LEU A 51 7.66 6.07 12.73
N ALA A 52 6.69 5.82 11.85
CA ALA A 52 5.39 5.31 12.22
C ALA A 52 5.48 3.92 12.87
N VAL A 53 6.34 3.04 12.33
CA VAL A 53 6.68 1.75 12.93
C VAL A 53 7.33 1.94 14.30
N CYS A 54 8.33 2.81 14.39
CA CYS A 54 9.01 3.08 15.66
C CYS A 54 8.06 3.64 16.72
N ARG A 55 7.07 4.47 16.36
CA ARG A 55 6.07 5.00 17.31
C ARG A 55 5.15 3.93 17.91
N GLN A 56 4.92 2.85 17.17
CA GLN A 56 4.10 1.71 17.61
C GLN A 56 4.94 0.60 18.25
N CYS A 57 6.26 0.76 18.31
CA CYS A 57 7.15 -0.25 18.85
C CYS A 57 7.19 -0.17 20.39
N GLU A 58 6.99 -1.30 21.06
CA GLU A 58 7.08 -1.44 22.53
C GLU A 58 8.43 -0.95 23.08
N GLU A 59 9.50 -1.14 22.31
CA GLU A 59 10.85 -0.74 22.66
C GLU A 59 11.11 0.76 22.51
N ALA A 60 10.22 1.51 21.86
CA ALA A 60 10.43 2.93 21.64
C ALA A 60 10.07 3.75 22.87
N LYS A 61 11.05 4.51 23.36
CA LYS A 61 10.94 5.34 24.55
C LYS A 61 11.02 6.81 24.15
N TYR A 62 10.14 7.62 24.70
CA TYR A 62 10.24 9.07 24.55
C TYR A 62 11.19 9.61 25.61
N PHE A 63 12.27 10.28 25.18
CA PHE A 63 13.23 10.94 26.07
C PHE A 63 13.33 12.41 25.69
N LEU A 64 12.99 13.30 26.64
CA LEU A 64 12.96 14.75 26.43
C LEU A 64 12.11 15.15 25.19
N GLY A 65 10.98 14.49 24.99
CA GLY A 65 10.08 14.74 23.85
C GLY A 65 10.56 14.16 22.51
N ARG A 66 11.69 13.45 22.46
CA ARG A 66 12.21 12.81 21.24
C ARG A 66 12.08 11.29 21.29
N LEU A 67 11.82 10.68 20.13
CA LEU A 67 11.69 9.22 20.01
C LEU A 67 13.07 8.56 20.02
N ARG A 68 13.33 7.70 21.02
CA ARG A 68 14.57 6.94 21.17
C ARG A 68 14.29 5.44 21.20
N CYS A 69 15.17 4.64 20.59
CA CYS A 69 15.09 3.19 20.72
C CYS A 69 15.58 2.72 22.09
N GLY A 70 14.83 1.86 22.77
CA GLY A 70 15.27 1.16 23.98
C GLY A 70 16.35 0.13 23.72
N VAL A 71 16.39 -0.47 22.52
CA VAL A 71 17.37 -1.49 22.14
C VAL A 71 18.69 -0.88 21.69
N CYS A 72 18.67 0.03 20.72
CA CYS A 72 19.91 0.62 20.18
C CYS A 72 20.27 2.01 20.72
N GLY A 73 19.45 2.59 21.60
CA GLY A 73 19.70 3.92 22.20
C GLY A 73 19.68 5.11 21.22
N CYS A 74 19.46 4.87 19.92
CA CYS A 74 19.52 5.90 18.89
C CYS A 74 18.25 6.76 18.87
N PHE A 75 18.40 8.03 18.49
CA PHE A 75 17.27 8.88 18.13
C PHE A 75 16.67 8.40 16.81
N MET A 76 15.39 8.02 16.83
CA MET A 76 14.72 7.45 15.67
C MET A 76 14.52 8.47 14.55
N GLU A 77 14.41 9.75 14.86
CA GLU A 77 14.38 10.84 13.88
C GLU A 77 15.67 10.85 13.02
N LEU A 78 16.83 10.64 13.66
CA LEU A 78 18.09 10.58 12.94
C LEU A 78 18.25 9.23 12.24
N LYS A 79 17.97 8.13 12.94
CA LYS A 79 18.15 6.77 12.42
C LYS A 79 17.25 6.48 11.21
N ALA A 80 16.00 6.93 11.24
CA ALA A 80 15.06 6.75 10.13
C ALA A 80 15.45 7.59 8.91
N ALA A 81 16.14 8.73 9.08
CA ALA A 81 16.61 9.56 7.98
C ALA A 81 17.78 8.89 7.21
N PHE A 82 18.59 8.10 7.90
CA PHE A 82 19.64 7.31 7.26
C PHE A 82 19.05 6.08 6.55
N SER A 83 19.05 6.13 5.22
CA SER A 83 18.57 5.02 4.38
C SER A 83 19.39 3.73 4.58
N SER A 84 20.67 3.86 4.93
CA SER A 84 21.61 2.74 5.14
C SER A 84 21.48 2.02 6.48
N ARG A 85 20.71 2.55 7.44
CA ARG A 85 20.59 1.94 8.77
C ARG A 85 19.40 1.00 8.81
N HIS A 86 19.59 -0.17 9.43
CA HIS A 86 18.53 -1.14 9.72
C HIS A 86 18.06 -1.07 11.18
N CYS A 87 16.84 -1.53 11.41
CA CYS A 87 16.32 -1.76 12.75
C CYS A 87 17.04 -2.96 13.41
N PRO A 88 17.53 -2.88 14.66
CA PRO A 88 18.21 -4.01 15.32
C PRO A 88 17.27 -5.19 15.61
N VAL A 89 15.96 -4.96 15.51
CA VAL A 89 14.90 -5.95 15.71
C VAL A 89 14.13 -6.23 14.41
N ASP A 90 14.67 -5.77 13.27
CA ASP A 90 14.12 -5.95 11.91
C ASP A 90 12.61 -5.65 11.77
N LYS A 91 12.08 -4.72 12.58
CA LYS A 91 10.69 -4.26 12.45
C LYS A 91 10.47 -3.31 11.26
N TRP A 92 11.55 -2.80 10.67
CA TRP A 92 11.57 -1.98 9.45
C TRP A 92 12.91 -2.07 8.73
#